data_AF-A0A8K0G2H0-F1
#
_entry.id   AF-A0A8K0G2H0-F1
#
_cell.length_a   1.000
_cell.length_b   1.000
_cell.length_c   1.000
_cell.angle_alpha   90.00
_cell.angle_beta   90.00
_cell.angle_gamma   90.00
#
_symmetry.space_group_name_H-M   'P 1'
#
loop_
_entity.id
_entity.type
_entity.pdbx_description
1 polymer ?
#
loop_
_entity_poly.entity_id
_entity_poly.type
_entity_poly.pdbx_seq_one_letter_code
_entity_poly.pdbx_strand_id
1 'polypeptide(L)' 'MRVLAIILVFVASMICFSNGARILGVFHMAAYSHYQLGDTILKELAAKGHEVTVITPYAEKKPIKNFKQVILTGVDEVLE' A
#
# COMPACT_ATOMS: atom_id res chain seq x y z
N MET A 1 14.38 -23.41 30.56
CA MET A 1 14.31 -21.94 30.37
C MET A 1 15.24 -21.41 29.28
N ARG A 2 16.53 -21.80 29.23
CA ARG A 2 17.48 -21.32 28.20
C ARG A 2 17.07 -21.64 26.75
N VAL A 3 16.62 -22.87 26.47
CA VAL A 3 16.18 -23.27 25.12
C VAL A 3 14.93 -22.51 24.68
N LEU A 4 13.98 -22.29 25.58
CA LEU A 4 12.77 -21.51 25.30
C LEU A 4 13.11 -20.06 24.93
N ALA A 5 14.06 -19.44 25.63
CA ALA A 5 14.53 -18.10 25.33
C ALA A 5 15.20 -18.02 23.95
N ILE A 6 15.99 -19.04 23.56
CA ILE A 6 16.63 -19.10 22.23
C ILE A 6 15.57 -19.20 21.13
N ILE A 7 14.54 -20.04 21.32
CA ILE A 7 13.44 -20.16 20.35
C ILE A 7 12.70 -18.82 20.20
N LEU A 8 12.42 -18.12 21.31
CA LEU A 8 11.71 -16.84 21.28
C LEU A 8 12.51 -15.74 20.57
N VAL A 9 13.83 -15.68 20.81
CA VAL A 9 14.74 -14.75 20.11
C VAL A 9 14.82 -15.08 18.62
N PHE A 10 14.87 -16.37 18.26
CA PHE A 10 14.90 -16.79 16.87
C PHE A 10 13.62 -16.39 16.11
N VAL A 11 12.44 -16.62 16.70
CA VAL A 11 11.16 -16.22 16.11
C VAL A 11 11.07 -14.69 15.97
N ALA A 12 11.46 -13.93 16.99
CA ALA A 12 11.47 -12.47 16.93
C ALA A 12 12.40 -11.95 15.82
N SER A 13 13.58 -12.56 15.67
CA SER A 13 14.52 -12.23 14.60
C SER A 13 13.91 -12.47 13.22
N MET A 14 13.28 -13.63 12.98
CA MET A 14 12.65 -13.92 11.68
C MET A 14 11.56 -12.91 11.31
N ILE A 15 10.81 -12.39 12.30
CA ILE A 15 9.79 -11.36 12.08
C ILE A 15 10.45 -10.02 11.71
N CYS A 16 11.56 -9.65 12.35
CA CYS A 16 12.28 -8.41 12.08
C CYS A 16 12.96 -8.37 10.69
N PHE A 17 13.36 -9.52 10.15
CA PHE A 17 13.99 -9.62 8.82
C PHE A 17 13.00 -9.81 7.67
N SER A 18 11.70 -9.80 7.94
CA SER A 18 10.68 -9.90 6.90
C SER A 18 10.55 -8.59 6.12
N ASN A 19 10.60 -8.66 4.79
CA ASN A 19 10.34 -7.52 3.92
C ASN A 19 8.85 -7.40 3.61
N GLY A 20 8.32 -6.18 3.66
CA GLY A 20 6.96 -5.89 3.22
C GLY A 20 6.78 -6.18 1.73
N ALA A 21 5.64 -6.76 1.35
CA ALA A 21 5.29 -6.98 -0.06
C ALA A 21 5.27 -5.66 -0.86
N ARG A 22 5.64 -5.75 -2.15
CA ARG A 22 5.54 -4.66 -3.14
C ARG A 22 4.26 -4.83 -3.94
N ILE A 23 3.30 -3.91 -3.77
CA ILE A 23 1.92 -4.04 -4.24
C ILE A 23 1.64 -2.97 -5.29
N LEU A 24 1.11 -3.37 -6.45
CA LEU A 24 0.61 -2.47 -7.48
C LEU A 24 -0.92 -2.45 -7.45
N GLY A 25 -1.52 -1.30 -7.17
CA GLY A 25 -2.96 -1.07 -7.22
C GLY A 25 -3.39 -0.49 -8.56
N VAL A 26 -4.31 -1.17 -9.24
CA VAL A 26 -4.96 -0.71 -10.48
C VAL A 26 -6.46 -0.89 -10.34
N PHE A 27 -7.22 0.16 -10.60
CA PHE A 27 -8.69 0.14 -10.54
C PHE A 27 -9.26 0.46 -11.91
N HIS A 28 -10.23 -0.36 -12.34
CA HIS A 28 -10.81 -0.32 -13.68
C HIS A 28 -11.68 0.90 -13.95
N MET A 29 -12.22 1.54 -12.91
CA MET A 29 -13.16 2.63 -13.04
C MET A 29 -12.59 3.91 -12.46
N ALA A 30 -12.51 4.94 -13.29
CA ALA A 30 -12.12 6.30 -12.90
C ALA A 30 -13.28 7.07 -12.24
N ALA A 31 -14.00 6.40 -11.33
CA ALA A 31 -15.05 7.02 -10.51
C ALA A 31 -14.60 7.01 -9.05
N TYR A 32 -14.68 8.19 -8.41
CA TYR A 32 -14.15 8.36 -7.05
C TYR A 32 -14.86 7.44 -6.04
N SER A 33 -16.17 7.23 -6.21
CA SER A 33 -16.96 6.33 -5.37
C SER A 33 -16.48 4.88 -5.41
N HIS A 34 -16.01 4.39 -6.56
CA HIS A 34 -15.46 3.05 -6.71
C HIS A 34 -13.98 2.97 -6.29
N TYR A 35 -13.25 4.07 -6.43
CA TYR A 35 -11.85 4.17 -6.02
C TYR A 35 -11.68 4.22 -4.49
N GLN A 36 -12.57 4.92 -3.78
CA GLN A 36 -12.40 5.24 -2.36
C GLN A 36 -12.20 4.00 -1.46
N LEU A 37 -12.90 2.91 -1.74
CA LEU A 37 -12.73 1.64 -1.00
C LEU A 37 -11.31 1.08 -1.22
N GLY A 38 -10.88 1.02 -2.48
CA GLY A 38 -9.57 0.52 -2.85
C GLY A 38 -8.44 1.37 -2.29
N ASP A 39 -8.58 2.69 -2.38
CA ASP A 39 -7.68 3.69 -1.80
C ASP A 39 -7.47 3.48 -0.30
N THR A 40 -8.56 3.28 0.44
CA THR A 40 -8.52 3.00 1.88
C THR A 40 -7.71 1.75 2.18
N ILE A 41 -7.98 0.64 1.47
CA ILE A 41 -7.25 -0.63 1.66
C ILE A 41 -5.76 -0.47 1.35
N LEU A 42 -5.42 0.19 0.25
CA LEU A 42 -4.04 0.40 -0.18
C LEU A 42 -3.25 1.29 0.79
N LYS A 43 -3.89 2.32 1.36
CA LYS A 43 -3.28 3.16 2.41
C LYS A 43 -3.02 2.37 3.69
N GLU A 44 -3.96 1.53 4.12
CA GLU A 44 -3.77 0.67 5.29
C GLU A 44 -2.64 -0.35 5.07
N LEU A 45 -2.50 -0.90 3.86
CA LEU A 45 -1.36 -1.76 3.52
C LEU A 45 -0.03 -1.00 3.62
N ALA A 46 0.04 0.22 3.08
CA ALA A 46 1.23 1.05 3.20
C ALA A 46 1.58 1.37 4.67
N ALA A 47 0.57 1.67 5.49
CA ALA A 47 0.72 1.90 6.93
C ALA A 47 1.26 0.67 7.67
N LYS A 48 0.91 -0.54 7.23
CA LYS A 48 1.43 -1.81 7.77
C LYS A 48 2.85 -2.15 7.31
N GLY A 49 3.48 -1.30 6.49
CA GLY A 49 4.87 -1.46 6.07
C GLY A 49 5.04 -2.08 4.67
N HIS A 50 3.95 -2.30 3.93
CA HIS A 50 4.04 -2.70 2.52
C HIS A 50 4.45 -1.51 1.64
N GLU A 51 5.19 -1.76 0.56
CA GLU A 51 5.44 -0.77 -0.47
C GLU A 51 4.30 -0.80 -1.49
N VAL A 52 3.50 0.25 -1.54
CA VAL A 52 2.33 0.32 -2.40
C VAL A 52 2.57 1.35 -3.50
N THR A 53 2.31 0.97 -4.75
CA THR A 53 2.22 1.89 -5.88
C THR A 53 0.81 1.83 -6.44
N VAL A 54 0.14 2.96 -6.62
CA VAL A 54 -1.22 3.03 -7.19
C VAL A 54 -1.23 3.88 -8.45
N ILE A 55 -1.91 3.40 -9.49
CA ILE A 55 -2.21 4.18 -10.69
C ILE A 55 -3.60 4.80 -10.48
N THR A 56 -3.67 6.13 -10.45
CA THR A 56 -4.91 6.83 -10.10
C THR A 56 -4.91 8.26 -10.66
N PRO A 57 -6.06 8.80 -11.11
CA PRO A 57 -6.19 10.23 -11.39
C PRO A 57 -6.32 11.08 -10.11
N TYR A 58 -6.51 10.46 -8.94
CA TYR A 58 -6.75 11.15 -7.69
C TYR A 58 -5.46 11.32 -6.88
N ALA A 59 -4.97 12.55 -6.79
CA ALA A 59 -3.76 12.87 -6.03
C ALA A 59 -4.02 13.00 -4.52
N GLU A 60 -3.12 12.45 -3.71
CA GLU A 60 -3.13 12.67 -2.26
C GLU A 60 -2.75 14.10 -1.89
N LYS A 61 -3.42 14.65 -0.88
CA LYS A 61 -3.09 15.99 -0.36
C LYS A 61 -1.78 16.03 0.41
N LYS A 62 -1.36 14.89 0.96
CA LYS A 62 -0.15 14.76 1.78
C LYS A 62 0.61 13.51 1.38
N PRO A 63 1.95 13.52 1.39
CA PRO A 63 2.73 12.34 1.12
C PRO A 63 2.48 11.29 2.22
N ILE A 64 2.28 10.04 1.81
CA ILE A 64 2.10 8.89 2.69
C ILE A 64 3.34 8.00 2.57
N LYS A 65 3.90 7.60 3.70
CA LYS A 65 5.07 6.71 3.73
C LYS A 65 4.73 5.39 3.03
N ASN A 66 5.67 4.88 2.22
CA ASN A 66 5.53 3.64 1.46
C ASN A 66 4.34 3.61 0.47
N PHE A 67 3.79 4.77 0.09
CA PHE A 67 2.67 4.87 -0.84
C PHE A 67 3.03 5.81 -1.99
N LYS A 68 3.24 5.24 -3.18
CA LYS A 68 3.58 5.97 -4.40
C LYS A 68 2.35 6.06 -5.30
N GLN A 69 2.11 7.24 -5.86
CA GLN A 69 1.07 7.43 -6.86
C GLN A 69 1.68 7.66 -8.25
N VAL A 70 1.11 7.01 -9.25
CA VAL A 70 1.30 7.30 -10.66
C VAL A 70 0.05 8.04 -11.12
N ILE A 71 0.17 9.35 -11.28
CA ILE A 71 -0.96 10.22 -11.59
C ILE A 71 -1.31 10.11 -13.08
N LEU A 72 -2.56 9.74 -13.35
CA LEU A 72 -3.12 9.80 -14.70
C LEU A 72 -3.65 11.21 -14.97
N THR A 73 -3.38 11.73 -16.16
CA THR A 73 -3.84 13.05 -16.64
C THR A 73 -4.77 12.84 -17.84
N GLY A 74 -5.69 13.78 -18.09
CA GLY A 74 -6.65 13.70 -19.21
C GLY A 74 -7.72 12.62 -19.06
N VAL A 75 -8.02 12.20 -17.82
CA VAL A 75 -9.07 11.18 -17.56
C VAL A 75 -10.46 11.80 -17.61
N ASP A 76 -10.57 13.07 -17.25
CA ASP A 76 -11.74 13.92 -17.42
C ASP A 76 -12.19 13.97 -18.89
N GLU A 77 -11.26 14.09 -19.84
CA GLU A 77 -11.55 14.10 -21.28
C GLU A 77 -12.16 12.79 -21.81
N VAL A 78 -11.99 11.68 -21.09
CA VAL A 78 -12.50 10.34 -21.47
C VAL A 78 -13.85 10.04 -20.82
N LEU A 79 -14.19 10.76 -19.75
CA LEU A 79 -15.41 10.57 -18.98
C LEU A 79 -16.54 11.55 -19.37
N GLU A 80 -16.21 12.62 -20.10
CA GLU A 80 -17.17 13.50 -20.82
C GLU A 80 -17.62 12.87 -22.15
#